data_AF-A0A920EG18-F1
#
_entry.id   AF-A0A920EG18-F1
#
_cell.length_a   1.000
_cell.length_b   1.000
_cell.length_c   1.000
_cell.angle_alpha   90.00
_cell.angle_beta   90.00
_cell.angle_gamma   90.00
#
_symmetry.space_group_name_H-M   'P 1'
#
loop_
_entity.id
_entity.type
_entity.pdbx_description
1 polymer ?
#
loop_
_entity_poly.entity_id
_entity_poly.type
_entity_poly.pdbx_seq_one_letter_code
_entity_poly.pdbx_strand_id
1 'polypeptide(L)'
;MNQQAEILGMTNSEFKNSSGLPEDGMYSTARDLSKIANAIIRDHPTSYKIYSEKYFEHNDIKQPNRNRLLWRDKSVDGLKTGKTTEAGYCLVASAERDGVRLISVVLGASDDETRSRESQRLLSYGFRYYDTQTLFKSGEIIESGVKVWYGKEDFIDLTIKDNATITFPRVPRTI
;
A
#
# COMPACT_ATOMS: atom_id res chain seq x y z
N MET A 1 -9.51 11.16 -12.53
CA MET A 1 -9.39 9.83 -11.89
C MET A 1 -8.89 8.80 -12.89
N ASN A 2 -9.56 8.56 -14.02
CA ASN A 2 -9.12 7.56 -15.02
C ASN A 2 -7.71 7.79 -15.57
N GLN A 3 -7.33 9.05 -15.85
CA GLN A 3 -5.95 9.37 -16.23
C GLN A 3 -4.92 8.92 -15.18
N GLN A 4 -5.22 9.10 -13.89
CA GLN A 4 -4.32 8.65 -12.82
C GLN A 4 -4.31 7.12 -12.72
N ALA A 5 -5.44 6.47 -12.96
CA ALA A 5 -5.52 5.03 -13.01
C ALA A 5 -4.61 4.47 -14.11
N GLU A 6 -4.61 5.09 -15.29
CA GLU A 6 -3.70 4.75 -16.39
C GLU A 6 -2.23 4.95 -16.04
N ILE A 7 -1.86 6.11 -15.45
CA ILE A 7 -0.50 6.41 -14.99
C ILE A 7 -0.01 5.36 -13.98
N LEU A 8 -0.89 4.89 -13.09
CA LEU A 8 -0.59 3.86 -12.10
C LEU A 8 -0.65 2.43 -12.67
N GLY A 9 -0.96 2.27 -13.95
CA GLY A 9 -1.09 0.96 -14.61
C GLY A 9 -2.27 0.14 -14.07
N MET A 10 -3.35 0.78 -13.65
CA MET A 10 -4.57 0.15 -13.17
C MET A 10 -5.44 -0.30 -14.34
N THR A 11 -5.13 -1.47 -14.89
CA THR A 11 -5.76 -1.99 -16.11
C THR A 11 -7.15 -2.59 -15.90
N ASN A 12 -7.63 -2.70 -14.66
CA ASN A 12 -8.93 -3.27 -14.31
C ASN A 12 -9.70 -2.32 -13.39
N SER A 13 -9.71 -1.04 -13.74
CA SER A 13 -10.45 -0.02 -12.99
C SER A 13 -11.01 1.06 -13.91
N GLU A 14 -12.26 1.45 -13.68
CA GLU A 14 -12.90 2.58 -14.33
C GLU A 14 -13.69 3.38 -13.29
N PHE A 15 -13.42 4.68 -13.20
CA PHE A 15 -14.04 5.60 -12.26
C PHE A 15 -14.99 6.53 -13.00
N LYS A 16 -16.25 6.57 -12.55
CA LYS A 16 -17.30 7.41 -13.14
C LYS A 16 -17.64 8.64 -12.28
N ASN A 17 -17.36 8.58 -10.98
CA ASN A 17 -17.58 9.67 -10.04
C ASN A 17 -16.50 9.69 -8.94
N SER A 18 -16.46 10.78 -8.15
CA SER A 18 -15.48 10.99 -7.09
C SER A 18 -15.90 10.46 -5.71
N SER A 19 -17.18 10.11 -5.53
CA SER A 19 -17.73 9.68 -4.23
C SER A 19 -17.70 8.16 -4.04
N GLY A 20 -17.65 7.40 -5.13
CA GLY A 20 -17.81 5.95 -5.12
C GLY A 20 -19.27 5.50 -4.97
N LEU A 21 -20.25 6.38 -5.20
CA LEU A 21 -21.66 5.98 -5.29
C LEU A 21 -21.87 5.05 -6.49
N PRO A 22 -22.78 4.05 -6.41
CA PRO A 22 -23.04 3.13 -7.51
C PRO A 22 -23.34 3.87 -8.81
N GLU A 23 -22.63 3.48 -9.87
CA GLU A 23 -22.74 4.04 -11.21
C GLU A 23 -22.41 2.93 -12.21
N ASP A 24 -23.16 2.85 -13.31
CA ASP A 24 -22.99 1.76 -14.26
C ASP A 24 -21.61 1.80 -14.93
N GLY A 25 -21.00 0.63 -15.08
CA GLY A 25 -19.63 0.49 -15.58
C GLY A 25 -18.52 1.07 -14.66
N MET A 26 -18.81 1.46 -13.41
CA MET A 26 -17.78 1.82 -12.44
C MET A 26 -17.27 0.59 -11.67
N TYR A 27 -15.97 0.31 -11.71
CA TYR A 27 -15.38 -0.85 -11.04
C TYR A 27 -13.89 -0.65 -10.72
N SER A 28 -13.36 -1.52 -9.87
CA SER A 28 -11.93 -1.65 -9.59
C SER A 28 -11.61 -3.07 -9.09
N THR A 29 -10.35 -3.36 -8.81
CA THR A 29 -9.91 -4.66 -8.28
C THR A 29 -9.04 -4.49 -7.05
N ALA A 30 -8.88 -5.56 -6.26
CA ALA A 30 -8.01 -5.54 -5.08
C ALA A 30 -6.57 -5.14 -5.43
N ARG A 31 -6.04 -5.62 -6.56
CA ARG A 31 -4.70 -5.30 -7.06
C ARG A 31 -4.56 -3.84 -7.46
N ASP A 32 -5.55 -3.27 -8.12
CA ASP A 32 -5.47 -1.87 -8.56
C ASP A 32 -5.65 -0.90 -7.38
N LEU A 33 -6.51 -1.24 -6.42
CA LEU A 33 -6.63 -0.48 -5.17
C LEU A 33 -5.34 -0.53 -4.34
N SER A 34 -4.60 -1.66 -4.34
CA SER A 34 -3.29 -1.70 -3.68
C SER A 34 -2.25 -0.79 -4.35
N LYS A 35 -2.34 -0.59 -5.68
CA LYS A 35 -1.47 0.36 -6.39
C LYS A 35 -1.76 1.80 -5.98
N ILE A 36 -3.04 2.19 -5.90
CA ILE A 36 -3.43 3.51 -5.38
C ILE A 36 -2.91 3.70 -3.96
N ALA A 37 -3.14 2.73 -3.07
CA ALA A 37 -2.68 2.82 -1.69
C ALA A 37 -1.17 3.02 -1.61
N ASN A 38 -0.41 2.25 -2.38
CA ASN A 38 1.05 2.39 -2.45
C ASN A 38 1.49 3.76 -2.99
N ALA A 39 0.83 4.27 -4.03
CA ALA A 39 1.12 5.59 -4.59
C ALA A 39 0.82 6.71 -3.58
N ILE A 40 -0.30 6.65 -2.86
CA ILE A 40 -0.63 7.63 -1.81
C ILE A 40 0.45 7.64 -0.72
N ILE A 41 0.87 6.46 -0.26
CA ILE A 41 1.90 6.34 0.79
C ILE A 41 3.24 6.92 0.33
N ARG A 42 3.67 6.58 -0.90
CA ARG A 42 4.96 6.96 -1.46
C ARG A 42 5.01 8.43 -1.89
N ASP A 43 4.00 8.88 -2.63
CA ASP A 43 4.03 10.16 -3.34
C ASP A 43 3.37 11.30 -2.53
N HIS A 44 2.51 10.95 -1.56
CA HIS A 44 1.77 11.91 -0.75
C HIS A 44 1.84 11.64 0.77
N PRO A 45 3.05 11.47 1.35
CA PRO A 45 3.21 11.07 2.75
C PRO A 45 2.60 12.06 3.75
N THR A 46 2.56 13.35 3.42
CA THR A 46 1.91 14.36 4.27
C THR A 46 0.40 14.15 4.32
N SER A 47 -0.26 13.96 3.17
CA SER A 47 -1.69 13.67 3.10
C SER A 47 -2.03 12.29 3.65
N TYR A 48 -1.11 11.32 3.50
CA TYR A 48 -1.29 9.97 4.02
C TYR A 48 -1.53 9.94 5.54
N LYS A 49 -0.87 10.84 6.30
CA LYS A 49 -1.02 10.91 7.77
C LYS A 49 -2.47 11.08 8.23
N ILE A 50 -3.30 11.78 7.44
CA ILE A 50 -4.71 12.03 7.77
C ILE A 50 -5.50 10.71 7.91
N TYR A 51 -5.13 9.65 7.18
CA TYR A 51 -5.83 8.37 7.25
C TYR A 51 -5.72 7.67 8.61
N SER A 52 -4.72 8.06 9.42
CA SER A 52 -4.49 7.52 10.77
C SER A 52 -5.25 8.28 11.87
N GLU A 53 -5.85 9.44 11.54
CA GLU A 53 -6.65 10.21 12.49
C GLU A 53 -7.89 9.42 12.90
N LYS A 54 -8.05 9.20 14.20
CA LYS A 54 -9.15 8.37 14.76
C LYS A 54 -10.48 9.09 14.77
N TYR A 55 -10.46 10.42 14.81
CA TYR A 55 -11.65 11.25 14.84
C TYR A 55 -11.42 12.50 13.99
N PHE A 56 -12.48 12.97 13.37
CA PHE A 56 -12.53 14.27 12.71
C PHE A 56 -13.76 15.01 13.22
N GLU A 57 -13.63 16.30 13.50
CA GLU A 57 -14.72 17.15 13.97
C GLU A 57 -15.02 18.23 12.94
N HIS A 58 -16.29 18.34 12.57
CA HIS A 58 -16.74 19.35 11.63
C HIS A 58 -18.15 19.79 12.01
N ASN A 59 -18.37 21.10 12.05
CA ASN A 59 -19.65 21.70 12.44
C ASN A 59 -20.14 21.14 13.80
N ASP A 60 -19.24 21.13 14.79
CA ASP A 60 -19.44 20.62 16.16
C ASP A 60 -19.88 19.14 16.25
N ILE A 61 -19.69 18.37 15.17
CA ILE A 61 -20.02 16.95 15.11
C ILE A 61 -18.73 16.13 14.99
N LYS A 62 -18.40 15.42 16.06
CA LYS A 62 -17.26 14.51 16.12
C LYS A 62 -17.61 13.17 15.47
N GLN A 63 -16.82 12.78 14.47
CA GLN A 63 -17.03 11.58 13.66
C GLN A 63 -15.84 10.62 13.81
N PRO A 64 -16.06 9.35 14.17
CA PRO A 64 -14.97 8.38 14.23
C PRO A 64 -14.55 7.94 12.82
N ASN A 65 -13.27 7.66 12.67
CA ASN A 65 -12.77 6.93 11.52
C ASN A 65 -13.41 5.53 11.47
N ARG A 66 -13.83 5.10 10.28
CA ARG A 66 -14.53 3.83 10.12
C ARG A 66 -13.58 2.63 10.07
N ASN A 67 -12.27 2.86 9.93
CA ASN A 67 -11.26 1.81 9.94
C ASN A 67 -10.99 1.31 11.37
N ARG A 68 -11.71 0.26 11.80
CA ARG A 68 -11.58 -0.34 13.14
C ARG A 68 -10.15 -0.75 13.49
N LEU A 69 -9.31 -1.06 12.49
CA LEU A 69 -7.93 -1.50 12.73
C LEU A 69 -7.07 -0.45 13.42
N LEU A 70 -7.36 0.85 13.25
CA LEU A 70 -6.66 1.94 13.96
C LEU A 70 -6.75 1.84 15.49
N TRP A 71 -7.78 1.15 16.02
CA TRP A 71 -7.94 0.91 17.45
C TRP A 71 -7.41 -0.45 17.90
N ARG A 72 -7.30 -1.41 16.99
CA ARG A 72 -6.94 -2.81 17.29
C ARG A 72 -5.45 -3.08 17.14
N ASP A 73 -4.81 -2.39 16.22
CA ASP A 73 -3.41 -2.62 15.87
C ASP A 73 -2.70 -1.27 15.73
N LYS A 74 -1.79 -0.99 16.65
CA LYS A 74 -0.98 0.24 16.66
C LYS A 74 -0.07 0.40 15.44
N SER A 75 0.18 -0.67 14.70
CA SER A 75 0.97 -0.63 13.47
C SER A 75 0.16 -0.19 12.25
N VAL A 76 -1.18 -0.18 12.33
CA VAL A 76 -2.07 0.23 11.24
C VAL A 76 -2.23 1.75 11.25
N ASP A 77 -2.04 2.36 10.08
CA ASP A 77 -2.11 3.82 9.88
C ASP A 77 -2.91 4.23 8.63
N GLY A 78 -3.65 3.30 8.04
CA GLY A 78 -4.54 3.58 6.91
C GLY A 78 -5.33 2.35 6.43
N LEU A 79 -6.11 2.44 5.35
CA LEU A 79 -6.45 3.67 4.62
C LEU A 79 -7.95 3.91 4.66
N LYS A 80 -8.72 3.09 3.94
CA LYS A 80 -10.10 3.45 3.60
C LYS A 80 -11.04 2.24 3.65
N THR A 81 -12.19 2.48 4.26
CA THR A 81 -13.35 1.59 4.23
C THR A 81 -14.33 1.96 3.12
N GLY A 82 -15.03 0.97 2.57
CA GLY A 82 -16.13 1.15 1.61
C GLY A 82 -17.29 0.23 1.95
N LYS A 83 -18.52 0.65 1.64
CA LYS A 83 -19.72 -0.18 1.75
C LYS A 83 -20.82 0.33 0.82
N THR A 84 -21.30 -0.53 -0.07
CA THR A 84 -22.61 -0.39 -0.75
C THR A 84 -23.36 -1.72 -0.63
N THR A 85 -24.60 -1.78 -1.11
CA THR A 85 -25.35 -3.03 -1.12
C THR A 85 -24.72 -4.04 -2.09
N GLU A 86 -24.23 -3.56 -3.22
CA GLU A 86 -23.67 -4.34 -4.33
C GLU A 86 -22.21 -4.76 -4.05
N ALA A 87 -21.41 -3.89 -3.41
CA ALA A 87 -19.99 -4.13 -3.17
C ALA A 87 -19.68 -4.88 -1.87
N GLY A 88 -20.65 -5.03 -0.97
CA GLY A 88 -20.43 -5.55 0.38
C GLY A 88 -19.51 -4.66 1.22
N TYR A 89 -18.83 -5.23 2.22
CA TYR A 89 -17.92 -4.51 3.11
C TYR A 89 -16.48 -4.60 2.59
N CYS A 90 -15.89 -3.46 2.26
CA CYS A 90 -14.54 -3.36 1.72
C CYS A 90 -13.60 -2.62 2.69
N LEU A 91 -12.31 -2.99 2.66
CA LEU A 91 -11.23 -2.34 3.40
C LEU A 91 -9.91 -2.41 2.62
N VAL A 92 -9.31 -1.25 2.37
CA VAL A 92 -7.89 -1.11 2.04
C VAL A 92 -7.18 -0.68 3.31
N ALA A 93 -6.30 -1.51 3.84
CA ALA A 93 -5.54 -1.24 5.06
C ALA A 93 -4.03 -1.29 4.81
N SER A 94 -3.28 -0.53 5.59
CA SER A 94 -1.82 -0.49 5.55
C SER A 94 -1.27 -0.48 6.96
N ALA A 95 -0.18 -1.21 7.17
CA ALA A 95 0.50 -1.29 8.45
C ALA A 95 2.01 -1.31 8.27
N GLU A 96 2.74 -0.78 9.26
CA GLU A 96 4.20 -0.78 9.28
C GLU A 96 4.75 -1.35 10.60
N ARG A 97 5.66 -2.32 10.49
CA ARG A 97 6.34 -2.95 11.62
C ARG A 97 7.83 -3.09 11.29
N ASP A 98 8.69 -2.62 12.19
CA ASP A 98 10.14 -2.75 12.06
C ASP A 98 10.69 -2.26 10.69
N GLY A 99 10.11 -1.17 10.17
CA GLY A 99 10.48 -0.59 8.87
C GLY A 99 9.91 -1.31 7.63
N VAL A 100 9.14 -2.38 7.83
CA VAL A 100 8.45 -3.11 6.75
C VAL A 100 6.99 -2.69 6.71
N ARG A 101 6.54 -2.25 5.54
CA ARG A 101 5.16 -1.84 5.29
C ARG A 101 4.43 -2.84 4.42
N LEU A 102 3.21 -3.21 4.83
CA LEU A 102 2.32 -4.09 4.09
C LEU A 102 0.99 -3.40 3.82
N ILE A 103 0.40 -3.69 2.66
CA ILE A 103 -0.94 -3.26 2.25
C ILE A 103 -1.80 -4.50 2.09
N SER A 104 -3.01 -4.48 2.67
CA SER A 104 -4.04 -5.49 2.47
C SER A 104 -5.28 -4.87 1.83
N VAL A 105 -5.92 -5.60 0.93
CA VAL A 105 -7.17 -5.19 0.30
C VAL A 105 -8.17 -6.34 0.39
N VAL A 106 -9.28 -6.09 1.08
CA VAL A 106 -10.40 -7.02 1.22
C VAL A 106 -11.63 -6.36 0.61
N LEU A 107 -12.29 -7.07 -0.31
CA LEU A 107 -13.50 -6.63 -1.01
C LEU A 107 -14.63 -7.62 -0.75
N GLY A 108 -15.87 -7.15 -0.67
CA GLY A 108 -17.05 -8.04 -0.62
C GLY A 108 -17.23 -8.84 0.67
N ALA A 109 -16.71 -8.38 1.81
CA ALA A 109 -16.97 -9.04 3.09
C ALA A 109 -18.46 -8.94 3.48
N SER A 110 -18.93 -9.90 4.26
CA SER A 110 -20.33 -9.98 4.73
C SER A 110 -20.72 -8.84 5.67
N ASP A 111 -19.78 -8.36 6.48
CA ASP A 111 -20.04 -7.39 7.53
C ASP A 111 -18.76 -6.62 7.93
N ASP A 112 -18.94 -5.60 8.77
CA ASP A 112 -17.88 -4.69 9.23
C ASP A 112 -16.80 -5.39 10.07
N GLU A 113 -17.20 -6.40 10.86
CA GLU A 113 -16.27 -7.17 11.68
C GLU A 113 -15.42 -8.09 10.83
N THR A 114 -16.05 -8.75 9.86
CA THR A 114 -15.41 -9.67 8.92
C THR A 114 -14.38 -8.94 8.07
N ARG A 115 -14.67 -7.77 7.48
CA ARG A 115 -13.63 -7.01 6.74
C ARG A 115 -12.41 -6.68 7.61
N SER A 116 -12.65 -6.31 8.87
CA SER A 116 -11.58 -5.92 9.79
C SER A 116 -10.75 -7.14 10.18
N ARG A 117 -11.39 -8.25 10.55
CA ARG A 117 -10.73 -9.50 10.93
C ARG A 117 -9.91 -10.09 9.79
N GLU A 118 -10.45 -10.14 8.58
CA GLU A 118 -9.73 -10.74 7.45
C GLU A 118 -8.56 -9.86 6.99
N SER A 119 -8.69 -8.52 7.00
CA SER A 119 -7.54 -7.62 6.77
C SER A 119 -6.45 -7.79 7.83
N GLN A 120 -6.81 -7.90 9.11
CA GLN A 120 -5.84 -8.16 10.19
C GLN A 120 -5.14 -9.52 10.01
N ARG A 121 -5.87 -10.55 9.56
CA ARG A 121 -5.30 -11.87 9.26
C ARG A 121 -4.29 -11.80 8.12
N LEU A 122 -4.61 -11.11 7.02
CA LEU A 122 -3.70 -10.94 5.89
C LEU A 122 -2.42 -10.19 6.30
N LEU A 123 -2.55 -9.08 7.02
CA LEU A 123 -1.40 -8.33 7.53
C LEU A 123 -0.54 -9.19 8.47
N SER A 124 -1.19 -9.88 9.42
CA SER A 124 -0.49 -10.78 10.36
C SER A 124 0.23 -11.91 9.64
N TYR A 125 -0.38 -12.50 8.60
CA TYR A 125 0.24 -13.53 7.77
C TYR A 125 1.49 -12.99 7.07
N GLY A 126 1.39 -11.83 6.41
CA GLY A 126 2.52 -11.20 5.74
C GLY A 126 3.68 -10.93 6.69
N PHE A 127 3.42 -10.29 7.84
CA PHE A 127 4.47 -10.03 8.84
C PHE A 127 5.05 -11.27 9.51
N ARG A 128 4.29 -12.38 9.56
CA ARG A 128 4.76 -13.62 10.16
C ARG A 128 5.66 -14.42 9.22
N TYR A 129 5.28 -14.50 7.94
CA TYR A 129 5.86 -15.45 6.99
C TYR A 129 6.73 -14.83 5.91
N TYR A 130 6.81 -13.50 5.83
CA TYR A 130 7.69 -12.83 4.88
C TYR A 130 8.67 -11.92 5.62
N ASP A 131 9.84 -11.77 5.01
CA ASP A 131 10.84 -10.79 5.40
C ASP A 131 11.15 -9.86 4.23
N THR A 132 11.54 -8.63 4.54
CA THR A 132 11.86 -7.62 3.53
C THR A 132 13.23 -7.03 3.82
N GLN A 133 14.16 -7.18 2.87
CA GLN A 133 15.54 -6.72 3.01
C GLN A 133 15.91 -5.78 1.86
N THR A 134 16.55 -4.67 2.20
CA THR A 134 17.23 -3.81 1.22
C THR A 134 18.63 -4.35 0.98
N LEU A 135 18.88 -4.82 -0.24
CA LEU A 135 20.17 -5.37 -0.67
C LEU A 135 21.17 -4.27 -1.04
N PHE A 136 20.69 -3.23 -1.72
CA PHE A 136 21.48 -2.06 -2.11
C PHE A 136 20.69 -0.78 -1.89
N LYS A 137 21.35 0.25 -1.40
CA LYS A 137 20.78 1.59 -1.26
C LYS A 137 20.99 2.40 -2.54
N SER A 138 20.10 3.36 -2.77
CA SER A 138 20.28 4.36 -3.83
C SER A 138 21.66 5.03 -3.72
N GLY A 139 22.37 5.09 -4.84
CA GLY A 139 23.71 5.67 -4.94
C GLY A 139 24.85 4.79 -4.42
N GLU A 140 24.57 3.60 -3.89
CA GLU A 140 25.59 2.64 -3.50
C GLU A 140 26.31 2.10 -4.74
N ILE A 141 27.64 2.01 -4.66
CA ILE A 141 28.47 1.42 -5.71
C ILE A 141 28.29 -0.10 -5.65
N ILE A 142 27.70 -0.66 -6.70
CA ILE A 142 27.51 -2.11 -6.85
C ILE A 142 28.78 -2.74 -7.44
N GLU A 143 29.39 -2.04 -8.40
CA GLU A 143 30.61 -2.50 -9.07
C GLU A 143 31.47 -1.28 -9.41
N SER A 144 32.75 -1.36 -9.09
CA SER A 144 33.70 -0.26 -9.31
C SER A 144 34.63 -0.58 -10.47
N GLY A 145 35.07 0.46 -11.19
CA GLY A 145 36.10 0.31 -12.20
C GLY A 145 35.64 -0.45 -13.45
N VAL A 146 34.37 -0.29 -13.84
CA VAL A 146 33.85 -0.88 -15.07
C VAL A 146 34.41 -0.10 -16.26
N LYS A 147 35.10 -0.81 -17.15
CA LYS A 147 35.75 -0.21 -18.31
C LYS A 147 34.72 0.34 -19.28
N VAL A 148 34.91 1.58 -19.69
CA VAL A 148 34.13 2.24 -20.74
C VAL A 148 35.03 2.47 -21.95
N TRP A 149 34.55 2.12 -23.13
CA TRP A 149 35.28 2.34 -24.38
C TRP A 149 34.79 3.62 -25.04
N TYR A 150 35.73 4.42 -25.56
CA TYR A 150 35.45 5.70 -26.21
C TYR A 150 34.72 6.72 -25.31
N GLY A 151 34.80 6.53 -23.99
CA GLY A 151 34.32 7.49 -23.00
C GLY A 151 35.32 8.62 -22.77
N LYS A 152 34.86 9.71 -22.13
CA LYS A 152 35.77 10.73 -21.60
C LYS A 152 36.62 10.20 -20.44
N GLU A 153 36.03 9.31 -19.64
CA GLU A 153 36.67 8.55 -18.58
C GLU A 153 36.82 7.09 -19.03
N ASP A 154 37.94 6.44 -18.66
CA ASP A 154 38.22 5.04 -19.03
C ASP A 154 37.46 4.03 -18.14
N PHE A 155 37.04 4.46 -16.96
CA PHE A 155 36.39 3.64 -15.95
C PHE A 155 35.28 4.41 -15.25
N ILE A 156 34.17 3.72 -14.96
CA ILE A 156 33.06 4.26 -14.18
C ILE A 156 32.66 3.30 -13.07
N ASP A 157 32.05 3.84 -12.02
CA ASP A 157 31.38 3.04 -11.00
C ASP A 157 29.90 2.85 -11.36
N LEU A 158 29.44 1.61 -11.27
CA LEU A 158 28.03 1.28 -11.45
C LEU A 158 27.30 1.45 -10.11
N THR A 159 26.22 2.21 -10.16
CA THR A 159 25.34 2.45 -9.01
C THR A 159 23.90 2.14 -9.39
N ILE A 160 23.06 2.15 -8.37
CA ILE A 160 21.63 1.91 -8.46
C ILE A 160 20.88 3.19 -8.12
N LYS A 161 19.87 3.52 -8.94
CA LYS A 161 19.09 4.76 -8.79
C LYS A 161 18.19 4.74 -7.55
N ASP A 162 17.48 3.64 -7.31
CA ASP A 162 16.47 3.50 -6.25
C ASP A 162 16.81 2.28 -5.39
N ASN A 163 16.50 2.27 -4.08
CA ASN A 163 16.80 1.11 -3.23
C ASN A 163 16.36 -0.24 -3.86
N ALA A 164 17.25 -1.23 -3.90
CA ALA A 164 16.91 -2.61 -4.28
C ALA A 164 16.41 -3.36 -3.05
N THR A 165 15.10 -3.44 -2.90
CA THR A 165 14.44 -4.15 -1.79
C THR A 165 13.76 -5.42 -2.29
N ILE A 166 13.98 -6.53 -1.60
CA ILE A 166 13.36 -7.82 -1.88
C ILE A 166 12.48 -8.26 -0.71
N THR A 167 11.34 -8.89 -1.03
CA THR A 167 10.49 -9.57 -0.05
C THR A 167 10.44 -11.06 -0.36
N PHE A 168 10.76 -11.90 0.63
CA PHE A 168 10.87 -13.34 0.44
C PHE A 168 10.23 -14.12 1.60
N PRO A 169 9.81 -15.38 1.40
CA PRO A 169 9.30 -16.21 2.48
C PRO A 169 10.36 -16.43 3.56
N ARG A 170 10.01 -16.27 4.83
CA ARG A 170 10.88 -16.65 5.94
C ARG A 170 11.12 -18.16 5.88
N VAL A 171 12.39 -18.54 5.76
CA VAL A 171 12.81 -19.92 5.93
C VAL A 171 12.53 -20.31 7.38
N PRO A 172 11.82 -21.41 7.67
CA PRO A 172 11.69 -21.90 9.03
C PRO A 172 13.10 -22.11 9.58
N ARG A 173 13.42 -21.53 10.74
CA ARG A 173 14.64 -21.91 11.45
C ARG A 173 14.49 -23.40 11.80
N THR A 174 15.20 -24.26 11.09
CA THR A 174 15.39 -25.64 11.50
C THR A 174 16.12 -25.59 12.85
N ILE A 175 15.48 -26.13 13.88
CA ILE A 175 16.05 -26.27 15.23
C ILE A 175 17.08 -27.40 15.20
#